data_AF-A0A358DI30-F1
#
_entry.id   AF-A0A358DI30-F1
#
_cell.length_a   1.000
_cell.length_b   1.000
_cell.length_c   1.000
_cell.angle_alpha   90.00
_cell.angle_beta   90.00
_cell.angle_gamma   90.00
#
_symmetry.space_group_name_H-M   'P 1'
#
loop_
_entity.id
_entity.type
_entity.pdbx_description
1 polymer ?
#
loop_
_entity_poly.entity_id
_entity_poly.type
_entity_poly.pdbx_seq_one_letter_code
_entity_poly.pdbx_strand_id
1 'polypeptide(L)'
;MNIQHDIQLQPYNSFKTKALAKLFAQPSTITELQEILSSYKTEKKLVIGSGCNLFFTRDFDGLIIKPEIHGIRVLEENADWVEIEAGAAEDWDNFVEFCVSRGYSGVENLSLIPGTVGAAPIQNIGAYGAEVKDVITYVKTVEASSGKIESFSNTACNFSYRNSIFKQTRKFVVTSSVFRLQKAFT
;
A
#
# COMPACT_ATOMS: atom_id res chain seq x y z
N MET A 1 -10.97 -9.86 15.71
CA MET A 1 -9.51 -9.95 15.49
C MET A 1 -9.15 -11.39 15.13
N ASN A 2 -8.69 -11.66 13.90
CA ASN A 2 -8.30 -13.00 13.45
C ASN A 2 -6.78 -13.05 13.26
N ILE A 3 -6.06 -13.64 14.22
CA ILE A 3 -4.61 -13.87 14.16
C ILE A 3 -4.38 -15.34 13.84
N GLN A 4 -3.65 -15.60 12.76
CA GLN A 4 -3.25 -16.93 12.36
C GLN A 4 -1.82 -17.23 12.84
N HIS A 5 -1.57 -18.48 13.20
CA HIS A 5 -0.28 -18.96 13.69
C HIS A 5 0.32 -19.94 12.69
N ASP A 6 1.64 -19.92 12.55
CA ASP A 6 2.41 -20.87 11.73
C ASP A 6 1.84 -21.07 10.32
N ILE A 7 1.49 -19.96 9.67
CA ILE A 7 0.90 -19.94 8.33
C ILE A 7 1.99 -20.03 7.26
N GLN A 8 1.73 -20.83 6.21
CA GLN A 8 2.55 -20.88 5.01
C GLN A 8 2.46 -19.57 4.22
N LEU A 9 3.61 -18.95 3.96
CA LEU A 9 3.73 -17.70 3.21
C LEU A 9 3.80 -17.88 1.68
N GLN A 10 3.89 -19.12 1.19
CA GLN A 10 3.94 -19.43 -0.24
C GLN A 10 2.77 -18.82 -1.06
N PRO A 11 1.51 -18.78 -0.56
CA PRO A 11 0.41 -18.11 -1.25
C PRO A 11 0.57 -16.58 -1.33
N TYR A 12 1.35 -15.98 -0.42
CA TYR A 12 1.47 -14.54 -0.20
C TYR A 12 2.75 -13.91 -0.76
N ASN A 13 3.47 -14.63 -1.62
CA ASN A 13 4.59 -14.07 -2.37
C ASN A 13 4.63 -14.62 -3.80
N SER A 14 5.00 -13.76 -4.74
CA SER A 14 5.03 -14.08 -6.18
C SER A 14 6.09 -15.12 -6.53
N PHE A 15 7.21 -15.18 -5.79
CA PHE A 15 8.27 -16.17 -5.97
C PHE A 15 7.89 -17.58 -5.49
N LYS A 16 6.74 -17.72 -4.80
CA LYS A 16 6.26 -18.98 -4.22
C LYS A 16 7.28 -19.65 -3.32
N THR A 17 8.14 -18.88 -2.64
CA THR A 17 9.07 -19.44 -1.67
C THR A 17 8.32 -19.95 -0.45
N LYS A 18 8.81 -21.06 0.12
CA LYS A 18 8.26 -21.65 1.34
C LYS A 18 8.90 -20.98 2.56
N ALA A 19 8.06 -20.47 3.43
CA ALA A 19 8.41 -19.93 4.73
C ALA A 19 7.15 -19.93 5.60
N LEU A 20 7.32 -20.05 6.91
CA LEU A 20 6.26 -19.88 7.89
C LEU A 20 6.29 -18.46 8.47
N ALA A 21 5.13 -17.90 8.78
CA ALA A 21 5.03 -16.76 9.68
C ALA A 21 4.53 -17.23 11.05
N LYS A 22 5.24 -16.84 12.13
CA LYS A 22 4.81 -17.11 13.51
C LYS A 22 3.42 -16.55 13.78
N LEU A 23 3.17 -15.31 13.34
CA LEU A 23 1.89 -14.62 13.46
C LEU A 23 1.53 -13.96 12.13
N PHE A 24 0.25 -13.98 11.77
CA PHE A 24 -0.25 -13.35 10.55
C PHE A 24 -1.61 -12.71 10.79
N ALA A 25 -1.74 -11.45 10.38
CA ALA A 25 -2.93 -10.64 10.57
C ALA A 25 -3.37 -9.95 9.29
N GLN A 26 -4.69 -9.84 9.12
CA GLN A 26 -5.34 -9.20 7.98
C GLN A 26 -6.36 -8.15 8.46
N PRO A 27 -5.91 -7.00 8.97
CA PRO A 27 -6.84 -5.93 9.38
C PRO A 27 -7.59 -5.39 8.17
N SER A 28 -8.92 -5.35 8.26
CA SER A 28 -9.81 -4.78 7.26
C SER A 28 -10.20 -3.33 7.55
N THR A 29 -9.91 -2.85 8.78
CA THR A 29 -10.18 -1.47 9.20
C THR A 29 -8.97 -0.86 9.91
N ILE A 30 -8.96 0.48 10.02
CA ILE A 30 -7.94 1.21 10.78
C ILE A 30 -7.99 0.82 12.26
N THR A 31 -9.19 0.66 12.83
CA THR A 31 -9.37 0.24 14.23
C THR A 31 -8.76 -1.14 14.48
N GLU A 32 -9.05 -2.13 13.63
CA GLU A 32 -8.44 -3.46 13.74
C GLU A 32 -6.91 -3.40 13.61
N LEU A 33 -6.39 -2.58 12.70
CA LEU A 33 -4.95 -2.37 12.55
C LEU A 33 -4.34 -1.78 13.83
N GLN A 34 -4.96 -0.76 14.43
CA GLN A 34 -4.51 -0.16 15.68
C GLN A 34 -4.54 -1.18 16.84
N GLU A 35 -5.60 -1.98 16.93
CA GLU A 35 -5.71 -3.06 17.91
C GLU A 35 -4.55 -4.06 17.76
N ILE A 36 -4.29 -4.56 16.54
CA ILE A 36 -3.16 -5.46 16.24
C ILE A 36 -1.82 -4.85 16.63
N LEU A 37 -1.57 -3.61 16.26
CA LEU A 37 -0.32 -2.92 16.60
C LEU A 37 -0.17 -2.75 18.12
N SER A 38 -1.28 -2.53 18.82
CA SER A 38 -1.30 -2.37 20.28
C SER A 38 -1.11 -3.68 21.04
N SER A 39 -1.69 -4.79 20.56
CA SER A 39 -1.59 -6.11 21.20
C SER A 39 -0.23 -6.76 20.98
N TYR A 40 0.42 -6.50 19.84
CA TYR A 40 1.68 -7.13 19.45
C TYR A 40 2.84 -6.12 19.38
N LYS A 41 2.90 -5.16 20.31
CA LYS A 41 3.89 -4.07 20.33
C LYS A 41 5.34 -4.56 20.21
N THR A 42 5.70 -5.61 20.95
CA THR A 42 7.07 -6.15 21.02
C THR A 42 7.44 -7.08 19.88
N GLU A 43 6.46 -7.60 19.13
CA GLU A 43 6.73 -8.48 18.00
C GLU A 43 7.39 -7.71 16.85
N LYS A 44 8.36 -8.35 16.20
CA LYS A 44 8.92 -7.87 14.94
C LYS A 44 7.82 -7.87 13.88
N LYS A 45 7.64 -6.74 13.20
CA LYS A 45 6.56 -6.58 12.20
C LYS A 45 7.12 -6.55 10.78
N LEU A 46 6.39 -7.15 9.86
CA LEU A 46 6.60 -6.96 8.42
C LEU A 46 5.25 -6.78 7.75
N VAL A 47 5.07 -5.63 7.10
CA VAL A 47 3.89 -5.31 6.32
C VAL A 47 4.07 -5.84 4.91
N ILE A 48 3.06 -6.52 4.37
CA ILE A 48 3.05 -7.04 3.01
C ILE A 48 1.77 -6.60 2.28
N GLY A 49 1.89 -6.39 0.96
CA GLY A 49 0.74 -6.30 0.05
C GLY A 49 0.44 -7.68 -0.57
N SER A 50 0.41 -7.75 -1.90
CA SER A 50 0.30 -9.01 -2.66
C SER A 50 1.60 -9.85 -2.71
N GLY A 51 2.72 -9.30 -2.22
CA GLY A 51 4.01 -10.01 -2.19
C GLY A 51 4.74 -10.10 -3.54
N CYS A 52 4.46 -9.19 -4.45
CA CYS A 52 5.10 -9.11 -5.77
C CYS A 52 6.55 -8.61 -5.74
N ASN A 53 7.03 -8.15 -4.58
CA ASN A 53 8.37 -7.59 -4.41
C ASN A 53 9.02 -8.02 -3.08
N LEU A 54 8.77 -9.27 -2.70
CA LEU A 54 9.25 -9.88 -1.46
C LEU A 54 9.82 -11.27 -1.77
N PHE A 55 10.94 -11.58 -1.14
CA PHE A 55 11.60 -12.87 -1.24
C PHE A 55 11.89 -13.38 0.18
N PHE A 56 11.16 -14.40 0.64
CA PHE A 56 11.41 -15.02 1.93
C PHE A 56 12.54 -16.03 1.82
N THR A 57 13.61 -15.83 2.61
CA THR A 57 14.78 -16.72 2.67
C THR A 57 14.75 -17.68 3.86
N ARG A 58 13.81 -17.47 4.79
CA ARG A 58 13.61 -18.23 6.03
C ARG A 58 12.24 -17.91 6.60
N ASP A 59 11.83 -18.68 7.59
CA ASP A 59 10.66 -18.40 8.40
C ASP A 59 10.76 -17.01 9.05
N PHE A 60 9.62 -16.35 9.15
CA PHE A 60 9.48 -15.03 9.77
C PHE A 60 9.01 -15.20 11.22
N ASP A 61 9.99 -15.13 12.13
CA ASP A 61 9.74 -15.07 13.58
C ASP A 61 9.24 -13.67 13.96
N GLY A 62 7.94 -13.45 13.80
CA GLY A 62 7.26 -12.21 14.10
C GLY A 62 5.85 -12.14 13.52
N LEU A 63 5.30 -10.94 13.48
CA LEU A 63 3.98 -10.62 12.95
C LEU A 63 4.04 -10.10 11.51
N ILE A 64 3.45 -10.86 10.60
CA ILE A 64 3.11 -10.39 9.25
C ILE A 64 1.78 -9.66 9.30
N ILE A 65 1.72 -8.46 8.73
CA ILE A 65 0.50 -7.66 8.60
C ILE A 65 0.22 -7.49 7.12
N LYS A 66 -0.91 -8.00 6.63
CA LYS A 66 -1.40 -7.77 5.27
C LYS A 66 -2.69 -6.96 5.36
N PRO A 67 -2.65 -5.62 5.24
CA PRO A 67 -3.86 -4.80 5.26
C PRO A 67 -4.86 -5.27 4.19
N GLU A 68 -6.13 -5.39 4.57
CA GLU A 68 -7.29 -5.68 3.72
C GLU A 68 -8.25 -4.46 3.73
N ILE A 69 -7.69 -3.25 3.78
CA ILE A 69 -8.45 -2.00 3.76
C ILE A 69 -8.73 -1.64 2.30
N HIS A 70 -9.96 -1.91 1.86
CA HIS A 70 -10.48 -1.64 0.52
C HIS A 70 -11.33 -0.36 0.49
N GLY A 71 -11.69 0.07 -0.71
CA GLY A 71 -12.55 1.20 -1.00
C GLY A 71 -11.87 2.22 -1.89
N ILE A 72 -12.57 2.63 -2.94
CA ILE A 72 -12.19 3.76 -3.81
C ILE A 72 -13.28 4.82 -3.69
N ARG A 73 -12.90 6.06 -3.40
CA ARG A 73 -13.83 7.19 -3.31
C ARG A 73 -13.25 8.46 -3.92
N VAL A 74 -14.12 9.24 -4.56
CA VAL A 74 -13.81 10.61 -4.98
C VAL A 74 -13.87 11.51 -3.74
N LEU A 75 -12.81 12.26 -3.49
CA LEU A 75 -12.73 13.26 -2.41
C LEU A 75 -13.17 14.64 -2.91
N GLU A 76 -12.69 15.02 -4.08
CA GLU A 76 -12.97 16.31 -4.71
C GLU A 76 -12.87 16.15 -6.23
N GLU A 77 -13.67 16.91 -6.97
CA GLU A 77 -13.73 16.82 -8.43
C GLU A 77 -14.17 18.16 -9.02
N ASN A 78 -13.54 18.56 -10.12
CA ASN A 78 -13.97 19.70 -10.93
C ASN A 78 -13.93 19.38 -12.43
N ALA A 79 -13.93 20.40 -13.29
CA ALA A 79 -13.91 20.20 -14.74
C ALA A 79 -12.61 19.59 -15.27
N ASP A 80 -11.47 19.88 -14.62
CA ASP A 80 -10.13 19.56 -15.13
C ASP A 80 -9.52 18.34 -14.45
N TRP A 81 -9.81 18.12 -13.16
CA TRP A 81 -9.18 17.06 -12.37
C TRP A 81 -10.15 16.39 -11.38
N VAL A 82 -9.71 15.23 -10.88
CA VAL A 82 -10.36 14.46 -9.82
C VAL A 82 -9.33 14.05 -8.76
N GLU A 83 -9.71 14.12 -7.49
CA GLU A 83 -8.92 13.62 -6.37
C GLU A 83 -9.58 12.37 -5.79
N ILE A 84 -8.88 11.24 -5.82
CA ILE A 84 -9.39 9.91 -5.48
C ILE A 84 -8.56 9.35 -4.33
N GLU A 85 -9.24 8.84 -3.31
CA GLU A 85 -8.62 8.01 -2.27
C GLU A 85 -8.92 6.54 -2.54
N ALA A 86 -7.86 5.72 -2.58
CA ALA A 86 -7.94 4.27 -2.73
C ALA A 86 -7.29 3.57 -1.53
N GLY A 87 -7.98 2.57 -1.00
CA GLY A 87 -7.54 1.74 0.12
C GLY A 87 -6.28 0.95 -0.20
N ALA A 88 -5.45 0.68 0.82
CA ALA A 88 -4.16 0.02 0.65
C ALA A 88 -4.23 -1.40 0.07
N ALA A 89 -5.38 -2.06 0.16
CA ALA A 89 -5.59 -3.41 -0.31
C ALA A 89 -6.15 -3.51 -1.74
N GLU A 90 -6.53 -2.38 -2.36
CA GLU A 90 -6.93 -2.36 -3.76
C GLU A 90 -5.82 -2.92 -4.64
N ASP A 91 -6.18 -3.80 -5.56
CA ASP A 91 -5.25 -4.26 -6.60
C ASP A 91 -4.85 -3.07 -7.46
N TRP A 92 -3.54 -2.95 -7.71
CA TRP A 92 -3.02 -1.78 -8.40
C TRP A 92 -3.56 -1.66 -9.83
N ASP A 93 -3.61 -2.76 -10.59
CA ASP A 93 -4.00 -2.71 -11.99
C ASP A 93 -5.52 -2.50 -12.12
N ASN A 94 -6.32 -3.11 -11.25
CA ASN A 94 -7.74 -2.82 -11.16
C ASN A 94 -8.02 -1.35 -10.81
N PHE A 95 -7.16 -0.72 -9.98
CA PHE A 95 -7.24 0.71 -9.71
C PHE A 95 -6.90 1.54 -10.96
N VAL A 96 -5.88 1.16 -11.72
CA VAL A 96 -5.58 1.83 -13.00
C VAL A 96 -6.75 1.70 -13.98
N GLU A 97 -7.32 0.50 -14.13
CA GLU A 97 -8.51 0.26 -14.96
C GLU A 97 -9.71 1.11 -14.49
N PHE A 98 -9.94 1.20 -13.18
CA PHE A 98 -10.98 2.05 -12.60
C PHE A 98 -10.83 3.52 -13.03
N CYS A 99 -9.59 4.04 -13.03
CA CYS A 99 -9.29 5.41 -13.43
C CYS A 99 -9.46 5.61 -14.94
N VAL A 100 -8.83 4.77 -15.75
CA VAL A 100 -8.84 4.89 -17.22
C VAL A 100 -10.25 4.72 -17.79
N SER A 101 -11.05 3.78 -17.26
CA SER A 101 -12.45 3.58 -17.67
C SER A 101 -13.37 4.78 -17.41
N ARG A 102 -12.96 5.71 -16.54
CA ARG A 102 -13.66 6.96 -16.23
C ARG A 102 -13.07 8.18 -16.95
N GLY A 103 -12.09 7.97 -17.82
CA GLY A 103 -11.39 9.05 -18.51
C GLY A 103 -10.44 9.84 -17.60
N TYR A 104 -9.98 9.25 -16.49
CA TYR A 104 -8.99 9.86 -15.62
C TYR A 104 -7.58 9.46 -16.06
N SER A 105 -6.74 10.45 -16.36
CA SER A 105 -5.37 10.29 -16.86
C SER A 105 -4.33 10.65 -15.79
N GLY A 106 -3.14 10.04 -15.91
CA GLY A 106 -1.98 10.16 -15.02
C GLY A 106 -1.45 8.82 -14.49
N VAL A 107 -2.19 7.72 -14.64
CA VAL A 107 -1.80 6.39 -14.11
C VAL A 107 -1.71 5.31 -15.19
N GLU A 108 -2.10 5.60 -16.42
CA GLU A 108 -2.11 4.67 -17.56
C GLU A 108 -0.72 4.07 -17.86
N ASN A 109 0.36 4.85 -17.71
CA ASN A 109 1.74 4.36 -17.85
C ASN A 109 2.12 3.36 -16.76
N LEU A 110 1.32 3.22 -15.71
CA LEU A 110 1.55 2.32 -14.60
C LEU A 110 0.64 1.08 -14.65
N SER A 111 -0.09 0.88 -15.76
CA SER A 111 -0.90 -0.32 -16.00
C SER A 111 -0.05 -1.60 -15.92
N LEU A 112 -0.68 -2.70 -15.53
CA LEU A 112 -0.15 -4.06 -15.38
C LEU A 112 0.97 -4.21 -14.34
N ILE A 113 1.29 -3.18 -13.54
CA ILE A 113 2.21 -3.34 -12.41
C ILE A 113 1.51 -4.20 -11.34
N PRO A 114 2.05 -5.37 -10.98
CA PRO A 114 1.42 -6.21 -9.98
C PRO A 114 1.67 -5.63 -8.58
N GLY A 115 0.68 -5.66 -7.71
CA GLY A 115 0.82 -5.02 -6.41
C GLY A 115 -0.51 -4.61 -5.82
N THR A 116 -0.42 -3.87 -4.72
CA THR A 116 -1.56 -3.16 -4.16
C THR A 116 -1.28 -1.67 -4.12
N VAL A 117 -2.33 -0.85 -4.09
CA VAL A 117 -2.24 0.60 -3.92
C VAL A 117 -1.39 0.99 -2.70
N GLY A 118 -1.48 0.24 -1.59
CA GLY A 118 -0.68 0.53 -0.38
C GLY A 118 0.81 0.24 -0.54
N ALA A 119 1.20 -0.66 -1.45
CA ALA A 119 2.59 -0.97 -1.74
C ALA A 119 3.22 0.02 -2.75
N ALA A 120 2.40 0.65 -3.59
CA ALA A 120 2.82 1.58 -4.63
C ALA A 120 3.72 2.74 -4.11
N PRO A 121 3.37 3.48 -3.03
CA PRO A 121 4.22 4.55 -2.52
C PRO A 121 5.49 4.03 -1.83
N ILE A 122 5.55 2.76 -1.38
CA ILE A 122 6.73 2.25 -0.65
C ILE A 122 7.98 2.35 -1.53
N GLN A 123 7.87 1.94 -2.79
CA GLN A 123 8.99 2.00 -3.72
C GLN A 123 8.83 3.10 -4.76
N ASN A 124 7.85 4.00 -4.67
CA ASN A 124 7.58 4.94 -5.75
C ASN A 124 7.57 4.21 -7.12
N ILE A 125 6.63 3.27 -7.27
CA ILE A 125 6.58 2.44 -8.48
C ILE A 125 6.54 3.33 -9.72
N GLY A 126 7.12 2.84 -10.82
CA GLY A 126 7.21 3.63 -12.03
C GLY A 126 7.55 2.78 -13.24
N ALA A 127 6.94 3.11 -14.37
CA ALA A 127 7.12 2.46 -15.65
C ALA A 127 6.85 3.47 -16.77
N TYR A 128 7.43 3.23 -17.95
CA TYR A 128 7.23 4.07 -19.14
C TYR A 128 7.39 5.59 -18.89
N GLY A 129 8.37 5.97 -18.07
CA GLY A 129 8.68 7.39 -17.78
C GLY A 129 7.79 8.06 -16.74
N ALA A 130 6.79 7.37 -16.18
CA ALA A 130 5.95 7.87 -15.09
C ALA A 130 6.30 7.20 -13.76
N GLU A 131 6.06 7.90 -12.64
CA GLU A 131 6.17 7.39 -11.28
C GLU A 131 4.93 7.78 -10.45
N VAL A 132 4.55 7.02 -9.43
CA VAL A 132 3.34 7.34 -8.63
C VAL A 132 3.41 8.67 -7.92
N LYS A 133 4.62 9.15 -7.61
CA LYS A 133 4.81 10.48 -7.03
C LYS A 133 4.24 11.58 -7.93
N ASP A 134 4.09 11.34 -9.23
CA ASP A 134 3.62 12.35 -10.17
C ASP A 134 2.12 12.62 -9.98
N VAL A 135 1.39 11.68 -9.37
CA VAL A 135 -0.06 11.74 -9.14
C VAL A 135 -0.48 11.66 -7.68
N ILE A 136 0.34 11.09 -6.77
CA ILE A 136 -0.01 11.01 -5.35
C ILE A 136 0.02 12.40 -4.71
N THR A 137 -1.06 12.82 -4.06
CA THR A 137 -1.10 14.05 -3.26
C THR A 137 -0.85 13.77 -1.78
N TYR A 138 -1.41 12.67 -1.26
CA TYR A 138 -1.24 12.24 0.13
C TYR A 138 -1.11 10.72 0.27
N VAL A 139 -0.35 10.28 1.27
CA VAL A 139 -0.33 8.88 1.73
C VAL A 139 -0.78 8.84 3.19
N LYS A 140 -1.85 8.09 3.47
CA LYS A 140 -2.36 7.91 4.83
C LYS A 140 -1.81 6.62 5.42
N THR A 141 -1.43 6.71 6.69
CA THR A 141 -0.69 5.64 7.37
C THR A 141 -1.11 5.51 8.82
N VAL A 142 -0.73 4.39 9.42
CA VAL A 142 -0.67 4.20 10.88
C VAL A 142 0.77 3.91 11.26
N GLU A 143 1.32 4.65 12.24
CA GLU A 143 2.65 4.37 12.78
C GLU A 143 2.61 3.09 13.64
N ALA A 144 3.46 2.11 13.30
CA ALA A 144 3.46 0.78 13.89
C ALA A 144 3.77 0.75 15.40
N SER A 145 4.50 1.75 15.92
CA SER A 145 4.86 1.85 17.34
C SER A 145 3.77 2.49 18.20
N SER A 146 3.18 3.59 17.74
CA SER A 146 2.22 4.38 18.51
C SER A 146 0.76 4.07 18.18
N GLY A 147 0.49 3.48 17.00
CA GLY A 147 -0.87 3.36 16.47
C GLY A 147 -1.45 4.69 15.99
N LYS A 148 -0.65 5.77 15.93
CA LYS A 148 -1.12 7.08 15.51
C LYS A 148 -1.38 7.09 14.00
N ILE A 149 -2.50 7.70 13.60
CA ILE A 149 -2.84 7.94 12.19
C ILE A 149 -2.07 9.17 11.73
N GLU A 150 -1.36 9.06 10.61
CA GLU A 150 -0.59 10.14 10.01
C GLU A 150 -0.87 10.24 8.50
N SER A 151 -0.88 11.46 7.98
CA SER A 151 -1.01 11.75 6.56
C SER A 151 0.23 12.50 6.08
N PHE A 152 0.88 11.96 5.05
CA PHE A 152 2.08 12.53 4.45
C PHE A 152 1.68 13.18 3.12
N SER A 153 1.97 14.47 2.95
CA SER A 153 1.90 15.10 1.64
C SER A 153 2.92 14.49 0.68
N ASN A 154 2.76 14.71 -0.63
CA ASN A 154 3.74 14.28 -1.63
C ASN A 154 5.19 14.64 -1.24
N THR A 155 5.43 15.89 -0.88
CA THR A 155 6.76 16.36 -0.44
C THR A 155 7.24 15.62 0.82
N ALA A 156 6.35 15.37 1.79
CA ALA A 156 6.69 14.68 3.02
C ALA A 156 6.99 13.17 2.80
N CYS A 157 6.48 12.58 1.72
CA CYS A 157 6.79 11.19 1.35
C CYS A 157 8.26 11.02 0.92
N ASN A 158 8.96 12.11 0.57
CA ASN A 158 10.36 12.14 0.14
C ASN A 158 10.65 11.09 -0.95
N PHE A 159 9.82 11.09 -1.99
CA PHE A 159 9.95 10.15 -3.10
C PHE A 159 11.23 10.38 -3.89
N SER A 160 11.91 9.30 -4.23
CA SER A 160 12.99 9.29 -5.21
C SER A 160 12.96 7.99 -6.00
N TYR A 161 13.90 7.80 -6.94
CA TYR A 161 13.92 6.61 -7.77
C TYR A 161 13.94 5.33 -6.91
N ARG A 162 12.87 4.55 -7.01
CA ARG A 162 12.65 3.31 -6.27
C ARG A 162 12.67 3.44 -4.73
N ASN A 163 12.33 4.62 -4.19
CA ASN A 163 12.52 4.92 -2.78
C ASN A 163 11.52 5.95 -2.21
N SER A 164 11.29 5.87 -0.90
CA SER A 164 10.41 6.76 -0.13
C SER A 164 10.81 6.76 1.34
N ILE A 165 10.26 7.68 2.14
CA ILE A 165 10.40 7.66 3.60
C ILE A 165 9.87 6.37 4.24
N PHE A 166 8.85 5.74 3.62
CA PHE A 166 8.25 4.51 4.12
C PHE A 166 9.21 3.32 3.99
N LYS A 167 9.94 3.23 2.88
CA LYS A 167 10.98 2.21 2.67
C LYS A 167 12.17 2.39 3.61
N GLN A 168 12.57 3.63 3.85
CA GLN A 168 13.71 3.97 4.71
C GLN A 168 13.43 3.69 6.18
N THR A 169 12.28 4.15 6.68
CA THR A 169 11.96 4.07 8.11
C THR A 169 11.33 2.74 8.49
N ARG A 170 10.51 2.14 7.62
CA ARG A 170 9.68 0.94 7.90
C ARG A 170 8.82 1.06 9.16
N LYS A 171 8.49 2.29 9.56
CA LYS A 171 7.67 2.60 10.75
C LYS A 171 6.19 2.66 10.46
N PHE A 172 5.80 2.80 9.20
CA PHE A 172 4.44 3.13 8.81
C PHE A 172 3.76 1.99 8.05
N VAL A 173 2.51 1.73 8.40
CA VAL A 173 1.60 0.87 7.64
C VAL A 173 0.73 1.78 6.78
N VAL A 174 0.88 1.71 5.45
CA VAL A 174 0.03 2.48 4.53
C VAL A 174 -1.40 1.92 4.59
N THR A 175 -2.39 2.80 4.75
CA THR A 175 -3.82 2.44 4.84
C THR A 175 -4.62 2.90 3.62
N SER A 176 -4.24 4.01 3.01
CA SER A 176 -4.76 4.48 1.72
C SER A 176 -3.79 5.47 1.08
N SER A 177 -3.94 5.68 -0.22
CA SER A 177 -3.24 6.74 -0.97
C SER A 177 -4.25 7.61 -1.70
N VAL A 178 -3.95 8.90 -1.79
CA VAL A 178 -4.76 9.90 -2.46
C VAL A 178 -4.04 10.33 -3.73
N PHE A 179 -4.75 10.30 -4.84
CA PHE A 179 -4.25 10.56 -6.18
C PHE A 179 -5.01 11.74 -6.79
N ARG A 180 -4.31 12.65 -7.45
CA ARG A 180 -4.92 13.66 -8.31
C ARG A 180 -4.66 13.33 -9.76
N LEU A 181 -5.73 13.11 -10.50
CA LEU A 181 -5.71 12.71 -11.91
C LEU A 181 -6.39 13.77 -12.75
N GLN A 182 -5.98 13.90 -14.01
CA GLN A 182 -6.60 14.85 -14.95
C GLN A 182 -7.79 14.17 -15.64
N LYS A 183 -8.74 14.96 -16.15
CA LYS A 183 -9.89 14.49 -16.95
C LYS A 183 -9.66 14.62 -18.46
N ALA A 184 -8.45 14.98 -18.86
CA ALA A 184 -8.04 15.11 -20.24
C ALA A 184 -6.78 14.27 -20.47
N PHE A 185 -6.76 13.48 -21.54
CA PHE A 185 -5.53 12.90 -22.09
C PHE A 185 -4.86 13.99 -22.92
N THR A 186 -3.79 14.57 -22.40
CA THR A 186 -2.91 15.47 -23.16
C THR A 186 -1.77 14.69 -23.78
#